data_AF-A0A645EGX7-F1
#
_entry.id   AF-A0A645EGX7-F1
#
_cell.length_a   1.000
_cell.length_b   1.000
_cell.length_c   1.000
_cell.angle_alpha   90.00
_cell.angle_beta   90.00
_cell.angle_gamma   90.00
#
_symmetry.space_group_name_H-M   'P 1'
#
loop_
_entity.id
_entity.type
_entity.pdbx_description
1 polymer ?
#
loop_
_entity_poly.entity_id
_entity_poly.type
_entity_poly.pdbx_seq_one_letter_code
_entity_poly.pdbx_strand_id
1 'polypeptide(L)'
;MLCTCGEFDTLILGDMEKSSEKELLAYEALPATEVLLVAHHGSKTSTSDDLLDALQGKAGIISVGSNSYGHPNDRVLARLESADMDIYRTDQNGNITVAVH
;
A
#
# COMPACT_ATOMS: atom_id res chain seq x y z
N MET A 1 2.51 10.54 0.07
CA MET A 1 2.55 11.35 1.30
C MET A 1 2.94 10.43 2.44
N LEU A 2 4.08 10.68 3.07
CA LEU A 2 4.48 10.03 4.31
C LEU A 2 3.87 10.81 5.48
N CYS A 3 3.22 10.13 6.41
CA CYS A 3 2.66 10.71 7.62
C CYS A 3 3.27 10.01 8.84
N THR A 4 3.92 10.79 9.71
CA THR A 4 4.60 10.30 10.90
C THR A 4 3.88 10.80 12.16
N CYS A 5 3.62 9.90 13.11
CA CYS A 5 3.08 10.21 14.42
C CYS A 5 3.85 9.43 15.50
N GLY A 6 4.83 10.08 16.13
CA GLY A 6 5.76 9.38 17.02
C GLY A 6 6.60 8.37 16.25
N GLU A 7 6.56 7.10 16.65
CA GLU A 7 7.23 5.99 15.96
C GLU A 7 6.34 5.32 14.90
N PHE A 8 5.10 5.81 14.69
CA PHE A 8 4.18 5.27 13.70
C PHE A 8 4.31 6.02 12.38
N ASP A 9 4.60 5.28 11.31
CA ASP A 9 4.66 5.79 9.95
C ASP A 9 3.60 5.16 9.05
N THR A 10 2.92 5.99 8.26
CA THR A 10 2.05 5.53 7.18
C THR A 10 2.35 6.21 5.86
N LEU A 11 2.31 5.44 4.78
CA LEU A 11 2.50 5.94 3.43
C LEU A 11 1.20 5.89 2.63
N ILE A 12 0.81 7.04 2.09
CA ILE A 12 -0.38 7.22 1.25
C ILE A 12 0.08 7.55 -0.16
N LEU A 13 -0.12 6.63 -1.10
CA LEU A 13 0.39 6.75 -2.47
C LEU A 13 -0.64 7.26 -3.48
N GLY A 14 -1.93 7.29 -3.11
CA GLY A 14 -3.01 7.60 -4.06
C GLY A 14 -2.95 6.63 -5.24
N ASP A 15 -3.05 7.14 -6.47
CA ASP A 15 -3.07 6.32 -7.69
C ASP A 15 -1.69 6.14 -8.35
N MET A 16 -0.61 6.26 -7.56
CA MET A 16 0.77 6.14 -8.05
C MET A 16 0.97 4.84 -8.84
N GLU A 17 1.61 4.94 -10.01
CA GLU A 17 2.00 3.80 -10.82
C GLU A 17 3.47 3.42 -10.61
N LYS A 18 3.85 2.20 -11.00
CA LYS A 18 5.21 1.64 -10.86
C LYS A 18 6.33 2.52 -11.37
N SER A 19 6.11 3.29 -12.44
CA SER A 19 7.12 4.23 -12.95
C SER A 19 7.42 5.32 -11.93
N SER A 20 6.38 5.87 -11.29
CA SER A 20 6.52 6.89 -10.25
C SER A 20 7.04 6.31 -8.93
N GLU A 21 6.70 5.05 -8.61
CA GLU A 21 7.30 4.34 -7.47
C GLU A 21 8.81 4.21 -7.63
N LYS A 22 9.26 3.85 -8.84
CA LYS A 22 10.69 3.75 -9.15
C LYS A 22 11.40 5.11 -9.03
N GLU A 23 10.76 6.19 -9.48
CA GLU A 23 11.29 7.55 -9.33
C GLU A 23 11.38 7.94 -7.86
N LEU A 24 10.36 7.63 -7.05
CA LEU A 24 10.34 7.86 -5.61
C LEU A 24 11.52 7.16 -4.92
N LEU A 25 11.70 5.86 -5.17
CA LEU A 25 12.77 5.05 -4.58
C LEU A 25 14.18 5.49 -5.02
N ALA A 26 14.30 6.11 -6.20
CA ALA A 26 15.57 6.67 -6.67
C ALA A 26 15.88 8.04 -6.04
N TYR A 27 14.86 8.78 -5.60
CA TYR A 27 15.01 10.11 -5.05
C TYR A 27 15.23 10.10 -3.54
N GLU A 28 14.54 9.21 -2.83
CA GLU A 28 14.51 9.20 -1.37
C GLU A 28 14.47 7.77 -0.82
N ALA A 29 15.24 7.52 0.24
CA ALA A 29 15.10 6.29 1.01
C ALA A 29 13.83 6.37 1.84
N LEU A 30 12.92 5.42 1.65
CA LEU A 30 11.68 5.35 2.43
C LEU A 30 11.97 4.70 3.79
N PRO A 31 11.37 5.21 4.88
CA PRO A 31 11.42 4.50 6.15
C PRO A 31 10.57 3.22 6.06
N ALA A 32 10.81 2.30 7.00
CA ALA A 32 9.85 1.23 7.24
C ALA A 32 8.51 1.84 7.66
N THR A 33 7.38 1.25 7.25
CA THR A 33 6.05 1.81 7.55
C THR A 33 5.14 0.79 8.23
N GLU A 34 4.37 1.21 9.22
CA GLU A 34 3.37 0.35 9.86
C GLU A 34 2.20 0.06 8.92
N VAL A 35 1.75 1.09 8.20
CA VAL A 35 0.59 0.99 7.31
C VAL A 35 0.87 1.61 5.95
N LEU A 36 0.68 0.81 4.90
CA LEU A 36 0.61 1.27 3.53
C LEU A 36 -0.86 1.40 3.09
N LEU A 37 -1.26 2.60 2.64
CA LEU A 37 -2.46 2.70 1.82
C LEU A 37 -2.09 2.30 0.39
N VAL A 38 -2.51 1.10 0.00
CA VAL A 38 -2.14 0.43 -1.25
C VAL A 38 -2.53 1.30 -2.44
N ALA A 39 -1.55 1.51 -3.33
CA ALA A 39 -1.71 2.44 -4.43
C ALA A 39 -2.79 1.96 -5.42
N HIS A 40 -3.52 2.93 -5.96
CA HIS A 40 -4.40 2.78 -7.12
C HIS A 40 -5.40 1.63 -6.97
N HIS A 41 -6.03 1.55 -5.79
CA HIS A 41 -7.04 0.54 -5.45
C HIS A 41 -6.55 -0.92 -5.59
N GLY A 42 -5.24 -1.15 -5.63
CA GLY A 42 -4.65 -2.45 -5.95
C GLY A 42 -4.55 -2.74 -7.45
N SER A 43 -4.20 -1.74 -8.26
CA SER A 43 -3.92 -1.92 -9.68
C SER A 43 -2.66 -2.75 -9.94
N LYS A 44 -2.71 -3.61 -10.97
CA LYS A 44 -1.53 -4.38 -11.44
C LYS A 44 -0.36 -3.48 -11.88
N THR A 45 -0.65 -2.22 -12.23
CA THR A 45 0.32 -1.19 -12.63
C THR A 45 0.94 -0.46 -11.45
N SER A 46 0.61 -0.84 -10.21
CA SER A 46 1.06 -0.21 -8.97
C SER A 46 1.52 -1.24 -7.94
N THR A 47 1.99 -0.75 -6.80
CA THR A 47 2.47 -1.47 -5.62
C THR A 47 3.52 -2.53 -5.96
N SER A 48 4.63 -2.12 -6.59
CA SER A 48 5.75 -2.99 -6.99
C SER A 48 6.38 -3.74 -5.81
N ASP A 49 7.03 -4.87 -6.12
CA ASP A 49 7.86 -5.60 -5.17
C ASP A 49 8.97 -4.71 -4.61
N ASP A 50 9.68 -3.97 -5.47
CA ASP A 50 10.73 -3.01 -5.06
C ASP A 50 10.22 -1.98 -4.01
N LEU A 51 8.98 -1.50 -4.16
CA LEU A 51 8.36 -0.60 -3.19
C LEU A 51 8.06 -1.33 -1.87
N LEU A 52 7.48 -2.53 -1.92
CA LEU A 52 7.15 -3.29 -0.72
C LEU A 52 8.40 -3.69 0.07
N ASP A 53 9.45 -4.09 -0.64
CA ASP A 53 10.76 -4.43 -0.05
C ASP A 53 11.39 -3.22 0.65
N ALA A 54 11.28 -2.02 0.05
CA ALA A 54 11.78 -0.79 0.65
C ALA A 54 10.97 -0.37 1.89
N LEU A 55 9.66 -0.57 1.88
CA LEU A 55 8.76 -0.15 2.97
C LEU A 55 8.73 -1.11 4.16
N GLN A 56 9.08 -2.38 3.95
CA GLN A 56 9.00 -3.45 4.97
C GLN A 56 7.68 -3.36 5.78
N GLY A 57 6.58 -3.13 5.06
CA GLY A 57 5.30 -2.75 5.64
C GLY A 57 4.70 -3.84 6.52
N LYS A 58 3.89 -3.48 7.51
CA LYS A 58 3.17 -4.49 8.34
C LYS A 58 1.74 -4.74 7.86
N ALA A 59 1.05 -3.68 7.44
CA ALA A 59 -0.34 -3.78 6.97
C ALA A 59 -0.58 -2.99 5.68
N GLY A 60 -1.34 -3.59 4.75
CA GLY A 60 -1.79 -2.98 3.51
C GLY A 60 -3.29 -2.73 3.53
N ILE A 61 -3.71 -1.47 3.44
CA ILE A 61 -5.11 -1.08 3.33
C ILE A 61 -5.43 -0.79 1.87
N ILE A 62 -6.39 -1.51 1.30
CA ILE A 62 -6.88 -1.31 -0.05
C ILE A 62 -8.24 -0.62 0.01
N SER A 63 -8.27 0.66 -0.37
CA SER A 63 -9.53 1.34 -0.65
C SER A 63 -10.07 0.82 -1.98
N VAL A 64 -11.09 -0.03 -1.94
CA VAL A 64 -11.70 -0.65 -3.12
C VAL A 64 -13.16 -0.98 -2.87
N GLY A 65 -13.92 -1.04 -3.96
CA GLY A 65 -15.34 -1.38 -4.00
C GLY A 65 -15.65 -2.18 -5.27
N SER A 66 -16.93 -2.47 -5.50
CA SER A 66 -17.38 -3.05 -6.78
C SER A 66 -16.89 -2.20 -7.95
N ASN A 67 -16.14 -2.80 -8.86
CA ASN A 67 -15.56 -2.12 -10.02
C ASN A 67 -15.42 -3.07 -11.22
N SER A 68 -15.27 -2.51 -12.42
CA SER A 68 -15.07 -3.26 -13.67
C SER A 68 -13.61 -3.32 -14.12
N TYR A 69 -12.68 -2.77 -13.33
CA TYR A 69 -11.25 -2.71 -13.67
C TYR A 69 -10.49 -3.99 -13.29
N GLY A 70 -11.10 -4.83 -12.45
CA GLY A 70 -10.46 -6.02 -11.89
C GLY A 70 -9.56 -5.68 -10.71
N HIS A 71 -9.92 -4.66 -9.93
CA HIS A 71 -9.24 -4.27 -8.70
C HIS A 71 -9.93 -4.86 -7.46
N PRO A 72 -9.18 -5.20 -6.39
CA PRO A 72 -7.73 -5.32 -6.41
C PRO A 72 -7.32 -6.49 -7.30
N ASN A 73 -6.19 -6.35 -7.99
CA ASN A 73 -5.71 -7.40 -8.86
C ASN A 73 -5.05 -8.51 -8.03
N ASP A 74 -5.28 -9.78 -8.40
CA ASP A 74 -4.70 -10.94 -7.71
C ASP A 74 -3.18 -10.88 -7.59
N ARG A 75 -2.49 -10.28 -8.58
CA ARG A 75 -1.03 -10.11 -8.51
C ARG A 75 -0.60 -9.06 -7.49
N VAL A 76 -1.45 -8.09 -7.14
CA VAL A 76 -1.14 -7.15 -6.05
C VAL A 76 -1.35 -7.84 -4.71
N LEU A 77 -2.44 -8.59 -4.56
CA LEU A 77 -2.70 -9.38 -3.35
C LEU A 77 -1.54 -10.35 -3.07
N ALA A 78 -1.10 -11.12 -4.08
CA ALA A 78 0.02 -12.04 -3.93
C ALA A 78 1.34 -11.35 -3.54
N ARG A 79 1.58 -10.11 -4.00
CA ARG A 79 2.77 -9.34 -3.63
C ARG A 79 2.71 -8.87 -2.16
N LEU A 80 1.55 -8.38 -1.73
CA LEU A 80 1.32 -8.00 -0.33
C LEU A 80 1.45 -9.22 0.61
N GLU A 81 0.89 -10.37 0.22
CA GLU A 81 1.04 -11.64 0.95
C GLU A 81 2.49 -12.10 1.00
N SER A 82 3.23 -12.00 -0.11
CA SER A 82 4.66 -12.37 -0.17
C SER A 82 5.55 -11.45 0.67
N ALA A 83 5.13 -10.20 0.87
CA ALA A 83 5.76 -9.23 1.75
C ALA A 83 5.36 -9.39 3.23
N ASP A 84 4.63 -10.46 3.59
CA ASP A 84 4.16 -10.77 4.95
C ASP A 84 3.28 -9.66 5.57
N MET A 85 2.49 -8.98 4.72
CA MET A 85 1.61 -7.91 5.16
C MET A 85 0.20 -8.42 5.48
N ASP A 86 -0.39 -7.92 6.57
CA ASP A 86 -1.82 -8.06 6.81
C ASP A 86 -2.62 -7.23 5.78
N ILE A 87 -3.61 -7.84 5.13
CA ILE A 87 -4.39 -7.18 4.07
C ILE A 87 -5.79 -6.83 4.58
N TYR A 88 -6.15 -5.55 4.47
CA TYR A 88 -7.48 -5.03 4.78
C TYR A 88 -8.08 -4.36 3.54
N ARG A 89 -9.38 -4.59 3.28
CA ARG A 89 -10.07 -4.05 2.10
C ARG A 89 -11.39 -3.42 2.47
N THR A 90 -11.68 -2.22 1.96
CA THR A 90 -12.94 -1.53 2.30
C THR A 90 -14.18 -2.23 1.76
N ASP A 91 -14.06 -3.04 0.70
CA ASP A 91 -15.19 -3.83 0.17
C ASP A 91 -15.54 -5.06 1.02
N GLN A 92 -14.62 -5.52 1.87
CA GLN A 92 -14.83 -6.66 2.78
C GLN A 92 -15.01 -6.20 4.23
N ASN A 93 -14.24 -5.21 4.65
CA ASN A 93 -14.17 -4.75 6.04
C ASN A 93 -15.00 -3.48 6.30
N GLY A 94 -15.50 -2.80 5.25
CA GLY A 94 -16.18 -1.52 5.38
C GLY A 94 -15.21 -0.40 5.75
N ASN A 95 -15.58 0.44 6.73
CA ASN A 95 -14.72 1.50 7.23
C ASN A 95 -13.59 0.90 8.07
N ILE A 96 -12.34 1.17 7.67
CA ILE A 96 -11.15 0.76 8.40
C ILE A 96 -10.64 1.95 9.21
N THR A 97 -10.49 1.76 10.53
CA THR A 97 -9.96 2.78 11.45
C THR A 97 -8.61 2.32 11.98
N VAL A 98 -7.61 3.18 11.84
CA VAL A 98 -6.27 2.99 12.42
C VAL A 98 -6.15 3.90 13.64
N ALA A 99 -5.84 3.31 14.80
CA ALA A 99 -5.63 4.04 16.04
C ALA A 99 -4.18 3.90 16.48
N VAL A 100 -3.55 5.03 16.79
CA VAL A 100 -2.18 5.12 17.33
C VAL A 100 -2.31 5.63 18.76
N HIS A 101 -1.68 4.95 19.71
CA HIS A 101 -1.79 5.20 21.16
C HIS A 101 -0.47 5.65 21.77
#